data_AF-A0A538TIW2-F1
#
_entry.id   AF-A0A538TIW2-F1
#
_cell.length_a   1.000
_cell.length_b   1.000
_cell.length_c   1.000
_cell.angle_alpha   90.00
_cell.angle_beta   90.00
_cell.angle_gamma   90.00
#
_symmetry.space_group_name_H-M   'P 1'
#
loop_
_entity.id
_entity.type
_entity.pdbx_description
1 polymer ?
#
loop_
_entity_poly.entity_id
_entity_poly.type
_entity_poly.pdbx_seq_one_letter_code
_entity_poly.pdbx_strand_id
1 'polypeptide(L)'
;MIRSRNAGLLVLAALVASFPHPASGQAQGGSQTPKPGQASADSKVRGAGVLTLVTEPKGAILSLSGSSGITGRTPIDIPASISGRYKIVVQGAGFSRTQGAIYIPNGALPSVASEPRGISPGLILRGLNYPGLPDITSGHQARGAALGIAGTSALVMAGVSHFTYRRRLDDVGRLALDRAQEARRFRDAWVVYGAAVLSASAFDYWIRSRIDLRETTPTRLTLDVPTVTRGGAVWRSLFLPGAGQEFANHRTRAAAWLGVALVTGAGIVVADNKVQQDATDLKWAKIDLSNAAPSQQAQSQLEVDQARRNLQASDDLRRGFVTATVALHVLSLLDAMVMPVTPTAAPASKTSSIAPILSPSAAGIAVSVRF
;
A
#
# COMPACT_ATOMS: atom_id res chain seq x y z
N MET A 1 13.87 -37.45 26.77
CA MET A 1 13.43 -36.03 26.79
C MET A 1 14.44 -35.20 26.00
N ILE A 2 14.22 -35.03 24.70
CA ILE A 2 15.07 -34.19 23.83
C ILE A 2 14.42 -32.82 23.79
N ARG A 3 14.98 -31.83 24.51
CA ARG A 3 14.57 -30.44 24.40
C ARG A 3 14.95 -29.94 23.00
N SER A 4 13.99 -29.93 22.08
CA SER A 4 14.14 -29.23 20.80
C SER A 4 14.34 -27.75 21.11
N ARG A 5 15.56 -27.25 20.89
CA ARG A 5 15.87 -25.82 20.95
C ARG A 5 14.96 -25.13 19.93
N ASN A 6 14.10 -24.25 20.41
CA ASN A 6 13.36 -23.30 19.58
C ASN A 6 14.39 -22.46 18.81
N ALA A 7 14.67 -22.85 17.57
CA ALA A 7 15.34 -21.99 16.62
C ALA A 7 14.42 -20.79 16.39
N GLY A 8 14.80 -19.65 16.98
CA GLY A 8 14.11 -18.38 16.78
C GLY A 8 14.04 -18.09 15.28
N LEU A 9 12.82 -18.02 14.76
CA LEU A 9 12.53 -17.64 13.39
C LEU A 9 12.80 -16.13 13.26
N LEU A 10 14.06 -15.76 13.05
CA LEU A 10 14.45 -14.41 12.61
C LEU A 10 14.05 -14.27 11.14
N VAL A 11 12.87 -13.72 10.89
CA VAL A 11 12.49 -13.25 9.55
C VAL A 11 13.21 -11.94 9.30
N LEU A 12 14.44 -12.02 8.78
CA LEU A 12 15.13 -10.87 8.20
C LEU A 12 14.61 -10.72 6.76
N ALA A 13 13.68 -9.79 6.54
CA ALA A 13 13.24 -9.42 5.20
C ALA A 13 14.29 -8.53 4.53
N ALA A 14 15.32 -9.15 3.94
CA ALA A 14 16.21 -8.50 2.99
C ALA A 14 16.09 -9.21 1.64
N LEU A 15 15.25 -8.67 0.75
CA LEU A 15 15.37 -8.92 -0.69
C LEU A 15 14.71 -7.77 -1.46
N VAL A 16 15.53 -6.77 -1.76
CA VAL A 16 15.34 -5.88 -2.89
C VAL A 16 15.71 -6.70 -4.12
N ALA A 17 14.72 -7.25 -4.81
CA ALA A 17 14.91 -7.86 -6.12
C ALA A 17 14.38 -6.91 -7.21
N SER A 18 15.27 -6.58 -8.13
CA SER A 18 15.07 -5.80 -9.33
C SER A 18 13.95 -6.41 -10.19
N PHE A 19 12.82 -5.71 -10.34
CA PHE A 19 11.76 -6.15 -11.25
C PHE A 19 11.99 -5.59 -12.66
N PRO A 20 11.92 -6.42 -13.71
CA PRO A 20 11.88 -5.94 -15.09
C PRO A 20 10.56 -5.19 -15.35
N HIS A 21 10.62 -4.15 -16.17
CA HIS A 21 9.44 -3.40 -16.62
C HIS A 21 8.49 -4.32 -17.40
N PRO A 22 7.19 -4.41 -17.05
CA PRO A 22 6.24 -5.10 -17.91
C PRO A 22 5.95 -4.25 -19.15
N ALA A 23 6.09 -4.88 -20.32
CA ALA A 23 5.62 -4.34 -21.59
C ALA A 23 4.10 -4.05 -21.49
N SER A 24 3.71 -2.84 -21.87
CA SER A 24 2.34 -2.35 -21.81
C SER A 24 1.43 -3.11 -22.77
N GLY A 25 0.60 -4.01 -22.25
CA GLY A 25 -0.56 -4.53 -22.97
C GLY A 25 -1.63 -3.43 -23.10
N GLN A 26 -1.92 -3.02 -24.33
CA GLN A 26 -3.09 -2.19 -24.64
C GLN A 26 -4.37 -3.00 -24.37
N ALA A 27 -5.11 -2.62 -23.34
CA ALA A 27 -6.50 -3.06 -23.19
C ALA A 27 -7.35 -2.32 -24.23
N GLN A 28 -7.91 -3.07 -25.19
CA GLN A 28 -8.95 -2.58 -26.08
C GLN A 28 -10.23 -2.33 -25.28
N GLY A 29 -10.48 -1.06 -24.93
CA GLY A 29 -11.76 -0.60 -24.43
C GLY A 29 -12.75 -0.49 -25.59
N GLY A 30 -13.89 -1.17 -25.47
CA GLY A 30 -14.98 -1.13 -26.44
C GLY A 30 -15.47 0.29 -26.68
N SER A 31 -15.19 0.79 -27.89
CA SER A 31 -15.72 2.03 -28.43
C SER A 31 -17.21 1.88 -28.73
N GLN A 32 -18.04 2.68 -28.07
CA GLN A 32 -19.40 2.97 -28.56
C GLN A 32 -19.25 3.70 -29.90
N THR A 33 -19.72 3.07 -30.97
CA THR A 33 -19.72 3.60 -32.33
C THR A 33 -20.67 4.81 -32.42
N PRO A 34 -20.18 6.03 -32.69
CA PRO A 34 -21.05 7.14 -33.01
C PRO A 34 -21.66 6.94 -34.39
N LYS A 35 -22.95 7.22 -34.50
CA LYS A 35 -23.74 7.24 -35.74
C LYS A 35 -23.06 8.14 -36.78
N PRO A 36 -22.87 7.71 -38.05
CA PRO A 36 -22.19 8.49 -39.07
C PRO A 36 -23.08 9.65 -39.52
N GLY A 37 -22.83 10.84 -38.97
CA GLY A 37 -23.28 12.12 -39.50
C GLY A 37 -22.17 12.73 -40.34
N GLN A 38 -22.48 13.01 -41.61
CA GLN A 38 -21.58 13.64 -42.58
C GLN A 38 -20.92 14.90 -42.01
N ALA A 39 -19.59 14.88 -41.90
CA ALA A 39 -18.78 16.03 -41.54
C ALA A 39 -18.21 16.67 -42.81
N SER A 40 -18.61 17.92 -43.05
CA SER A 40 -18.14 18.77 -44.13
C SER A 40 -16.62 18.96 -44.08
N ALA A 41 -15.99 18.77 -45.24
CA ALA A 41 -14.59 19.00 -45.49
C ALA A 41 -14.31 20.51 -45.57
N ASP A 42 -13.89 21.10 -44.46
CA ASP A 42 -13.28 22.43 -44.46
C ASP A 42 -12.37 22.63 -43.22
N SER A 43 -11.38 21.75 -43.06
CA SER A 43 -10.32 21.90 -42.05
C SER A 43 -9.15 22.70 -42.60
N LYS A 44 -9.39 24.00 -42.80
CA LYS A 44 -8.34 25.02 -42.93
C LYS A 44 -7.36 24.85 -41.77
N VAL A 45 -6.08 24.63 -42.08
CA VAL A 45 -4.98 24.39 -41.14
C VAL A 45 -5.01 25.44 -40.03
N ARG A 46 -5.62 25.11 -38.89
CA ARG A 46 -5.62 25.94 -37.68
C ARG A 46 -4.20 25.97 -37.18
N GLY A 47 -3.62 27.16 -37.07
CA GLY A 47 -2.29 27.37 -36.49
C GLY A 47 -2.18 26.62 -35.16
N ALA A 48 -1.01 26.02 -34.93
CA ALA A 48 -0.72 25.18 -33.78
C ALA A 48 -1.11 25.90 -32.48
N GLY A 49 -2.30 25.59 -31.96
CA GLY A 49 -2.85 26.22 -30.77
C GLY A 49 -1.99 25.85 -29.57
N VAL A 50 -1.66 26.83 -28.74
CA VAL A 50 -1.07 26.59 -27.43
C VAL A 50 -2.13 25.90 -26.55
N LEU A 51 -1.76 24.77 -25.93
CA LEU A 51 -2.66 24.04 -25.03
C LEU A 51 -2.45 24.54 -23.60
N THR A 52 -3.43 25.24 -23.05
CA THR A 52 -3.37 25.72 -21.66
C THR A 52 -3.89 24.66 -20.69
N LEU A 53 -3.05 24.22 -19.76
CA LEU A 53 -3.45 23.41 -18.62
C LEU A 53 -3.95 24.30 -17.48
N VAL A 54 -5.14 23.99 -16.99
CA VAL A 54 -5.76 24.68 -15.86
C VAL A 54 -6.11 23.63 -14.79
N THR A 55 -6.02 24.01 -13.51
CA THR A 55 -6.56 23.19 -12.42
C THR A 55 -7.71 23.90 -11.75
N GLU A 56 -8.59 23.11 -11.17
CA GLU A 56 -9.63 23.57 -10.28
C GLU A 56 -9.55 22.80 -8.95
N PRO A 57 -9.30 23.48 -7.81
CA PRO A 57 -8.99 24.90 -7.68
C PRO A 57 -7.70 25.37 -8.41
N LYS A 58 -7.63 26.67 -8.71
CA LYS A 58 -6.50 27.27 -9.45
C LYS A 58 -5.22 27.31 -8.62
N GLY A 59 -4.06 27.35 -9.29
CA GLY A 59 -2.78 27.62 -8.66
C GLY A 59 -2.03 26.40 -8.11
N ALA A 60 -2.43 25.20 -8.53
CA ALA A 60 -1.67 23.98 -8.24
C ALA A 60 -0.36 23.97 -9.03
N ILE A 61 0.65 23.28 -8.50
CA ILE A 61 1.91 23.00 -9.19
C ILE A 61 1.74 21.70 -9.95
N LEU A 62 1.88 21.76 -11.27
CA LEU A 62 1.87 20.63 -12.18
C LEU A 62 3.29 20.26 -12.58
N SER A 63 3.57 18.96 -12.62
CA SER A 63 4.75 18.38 -13.26
C SER A 63 4.30 17.35 -14.27
N LEU A 64 4.67 17.54 -15.54
CA LEU A 64 4.52 16.58 -16.62
C LEU A 64 5.86 15.91 -16.88
N SER A 65 5.85 14.58 -16.99
CA SER A 65 7.05 13.79 -17.28
C SER A 65 6.73 12.79 -18.39
N GLY A 66 7.38 12.95 -19.55
CA GLY A 66 7.24 12.10 -20.73
C GLY A 66 8.50 12.22 -21.60
N SER A 67 8.35 12.48 -22.90
CA SER A 67 9.50 12.80 -23.78
C SER A 67 10.14 14.15 -23.44
N SER A 68 9.38 15.05 -22.81
CA SER A 68 9.87 16.30 -22.22
C SER A 68 9.37 16.44 -20.79
N GLY A 69 10.06 17.25 -20.00
CA GLY A 69 9.67 17.60 -18.63
C GLY A 69 9.15 19.03 -18.58
N ILE A 70 7.93 19.23 -18.09
CA ILE A 70 7.38 20.56 -17.83
C ILE A 70 7.00 20.64 -16.36
N THR A 71 7.38 21.71 -15.68
CA THR A 71 6.91 21.97 -14.32
C THR A 71 6.55 23.43 -14.19
N GLY A 72 5.40 23.72 -13.59
CA GLY A 72 4.99 25.08 -13.31
C GLY A 72 3.64 25.16 -12.61
N ARG A 73 3.22 26.40 -12.32
CA ARG A 73 1.96 26.67 -11.62
C ARG A 73 0.85 26.88 -12.63
N THR A 74 -0.34 26.35 -12.38
CA THR A 74 -1.50 26.57 -13.26
C THR A 74 -2.07 27.99 -13.13
N PRO A 75 -2.57 28.58 -14.24
CA PRO A 75 -2.57 28.04 -15.60
C PRO A 75 -1.17 27.99 -16.22
N ILE A 76 -0.89 26.94 -16.99
CA ILE A 76 0.39 26.76 -17.69
C ILE A 76 0.17 26.39 -19.15
N ASP A 77 0.87 27.08 -20.04
CA ASP A 77 0.81 26.84 -21.47
C ASP A 77 1.79 25.73 -21.88
N ILE A 78 1.26 24.71 -22.56
CA ILE A 78 2.04 23.63 -23.15
C ILE A 78 2.35 24.01 -24.61
N PRO A 79 3.64 24.04 -25.00
CA PRO A 79 4.05 24.16 -26.40
C PRO A 79 3.44 23.05 -27.27
N ALA A 80 2.99 23.41 -28.48
CA ALA A 80 2.40 22.46 -29.42
C ALA A 80 3.36 21.33 -29.89
N SER A 81 4.67 21.48 -29.66
CA SER A 81 5.67 20.44 -29.92
C SER A 81 5.55 19.23 -28.97
N ILE A 82 4.82 19.38 -27.87
CA ILE A 82 4.69 18.36 -26.83
C ILE A 82 3.48 17.50 -27.14
N SER A 83 3.76 16.26 -27.54
CA SER A 83 2.75 15.24 -27.82
C SER A 83 3.15 13.89 -27.22
N GLY A 84 2.19 12.99 -27.06
CA GLY A 84 2.37 11.66 -26.50
C GLY A 84 1.77 11.49 -25.10
N ARG A 85 2.20 10.43 -24.42
CA ARG A 85 1.74 10.08 -23.06
C ARG A 85 2.66 10.69 -22.01
N TYR A 86 2.08 11.45 -21.09
CA TYR A 86 2.79 12.08 -19.99
C TYR A 86 2.26 11.58 -18.66
N LYS A 87 3.16 11.28 -17.73
CA LYS A 87 2.84 11.19 -16.31
C LYS A 87 2.59 12.59 -15.80
N ILE A 88 1.45 12.81 -15.17
CA ILE A 88 1.12 14.08 -14.51
C ILE A 88 1.20 13.90 -13.00
N VAL A 89 1.86 14.83 -12.33
CA VAL A 89 1.87 14.95 -10.87
C VAL A 89 1.37 16.33 -10.52
N VAL A 90 0.32 16.39 -9.71
CA VAL A 90 -0.22 17.63 -9.17
C VAL A 90 0.09 17.71 -7.69
N GLN A 91 0.57 18.85 -7.24
CA GLN A 91 0.87 19.10 -5.83
C GLN A 91 0.81 20.61 -5.54
N GLY A 92 0.89 21.00 -4.28
CA GLY A 92 0.92 22.40 -3.88
C GLY A 92 0.27 22.64 -2.53
N ALA A 93 0.43 23.85 -1.99
CA ALA A 93 -0.24 24.23 -0.74
C ALA A 93 -1.77 24.09 -0.88
N GLY A 94 -2.38 23.30 0.00
CA GLY A 94 -3.83 23.04 -0.01
C GLY A 94 -4.30 21.97 -1.01
N PHE A 95 -3.41 21.37 -1.80
CA PHE A 95 -3.75 20.30 -2.74
C PHE A 95 -3.21 18.94 -2.29
N SER A 96 -4.03 17.90 -2.42
CA SER A 96 -3.55 16.53 -2.20
C SER A 96 -2.65 16.15 -3.38
N ARG A 97 -1.50 15.55 -3.11
CA ARG A 97 -0.57 15.12 -4.16
C ARG A 97 -1.21 13.97 -4.93
N THR A 98 -1.59 14.25 -6.16
CA THR A 98 -2.22 13.27 -7.05
C THR A 98 -1.33 12.98 -8.24
N GLN A 99 -1.39 11.75 -8.71
CA GLN A 99 -0.69 11.33 -9.92
C GLN A 99 -1.69 10.76 -10.91
N GLY A 100 -1.41 10.95 -12.19
CA GLY A 100 -2.19 10.39 -13.27
C GLY A 100 -1.36 10.25 -14.54
N ALA A 101 -2.05 9.95 -15.63
CA ALA A 101 -1.47 9.99 -16.95
C ALA A 101 -2.39 10.80 -17.86
N ILE A 102 -1.81 11.63 -18.71
CA ILE A 102 -2.52 12.34 -19.78
C ILE A 102 -1.93 11.94 -21.11
N TYR A 103 -2.77 11.88 -22.13
CA TYR A 103 -2.37 11.71 -23.51
C TYR A 103 -2.67 12.99 -24.27
N ILE A 104 -1.63 13.59 -24.82
CA ILE A 104 -1.69 14.82 -25.61
C ILE A 104 -1.47 14.41 -27.07
N PRO A 105 -2.52 14.21 -27.87
CA PRO A 105 -2.36 13.86 -29.28
C PRO A 105 -1.92 15.07 -30.11
N ASN A 106 -1.30 14.81 -31.27
CA ASN A 106 -1.02 15.85 -32.24
C ASN A 106 -2.32 16.19 -33.01
N GLY A 107 -2.92 17.35 -32.75
CA GLY A 107 -4.09 17.85 -33.47
C GLY A 107 -5.45 17.25 -33.06
N ALA A 108 -5.52 16.44 -32.00
CA ALA A 108 -6.78 15.93 -31.45
C ALA A 108 -7.01 16.40 -30.01
N LEU A 109 -8.15 16.03 -29.40
CA LEU A 109 -8.48 16.41 -28.03
C LEU A 109 -7.58 15.65 -27.02
N PRO A 110 -6.95 16.34 -26.06
CA PRO A 110 -6.26 15.68 -24.96
C PRO A 110 -7.22 14.80 -24.16
N SER A 111 -6.74 13.64 -23.74
CA SER A 111 -7.48 12.71 -22.90
C SER A 111 -6.72 12.38 -21.63
N VAL A 112 -7.45 12.17 -20.55
CA VAL A 112 -6.89 11.71 -19.28
C VAL A 112 -6.93 10.19 -19.30
N ALA A 113 -5.75 9.57 -19.19
CA ALA A 113 -5.59 8.11 -19.14
C ALA A 113 -5.56 7.58 -17.70
N SER A 114 -5.63 8.45 -16.69
CA SER A 114 -5.88 8.01 -15.31
C SER A 114 -7.33 7.57 -15.15
N GLU A 115 -7.54 6.57 -14.32
CA GLU A 115 -8.90 6.10 -14.03
C GLU A 115 -9.72 7.20 -13.37
N PRO A 116 -11.01 7.33 -13.73
CA PRO A 116 -11.89 8.33 -13.17
C PRO A 116 -12.02 8.17 -11.65
N ARG A 117 -12.50 9.23 -10.98
CA ARG A 117 -12.87 9.17 -9.57
C ARG A 117 -13.98 8.13 -9.37
N GLY A 118 -13.86 7.33 -8.32
CA GLY A 118 -14.88 6.34 -7.94
C GLY A 118 -14.34 4.90 -7.79
N ILE A 119 -15.29 3.98 -7.66
CA ILE A 119 -15.01 2.54 -7.54
C ILE A 119 -14.76 1.98 -8.95
N SER A 120 -13.53 1.54 -9.21
CA SER A 120 -13.22 0.74 -10.41
C SER A 120 -13.05 -0.72 -10.01
N PRO A 121 -13.90 -1.62 -10.51
CA PRO A 121 -13.78 -3.06 -10.25
C PRO A 121 -12.40 -3.60 -10.64
N GLY A 122 -11.87 -3.20 -11.80
CA GLY A 122 -10.56 -3.63 -12.27
C GLY A 122 -9.43 -3.24 -11.31
N LEU A 123 -9.60 -2.15 -10.58
CA LEU A 123 -8.63 -1.68 -9.59
C LEU A 123 -8.72 -2.41 -8.26
N ILE A 124 -9.94 -2.69 -7.80
CA ILE A 124 -10.15 -3.56 -6.64
C ILE A 124 -9.52 -4.93 -6.91
N LEU A 125 -9.77 -5.49 -8.09
CA LEU A 125 -9.19 -6.77 -8.50
C LEU A 125 -7.66 -6.74 -8.56
N ARG A 126 -7.04 -5.63 -9.03
CA ARG A 126 -5.57 -5.47 -8.98
C ARG A 126 -5.03 -5.42 -7.55
N GLY A 127 -5.70 -4.69 -6.66
CA GLY A 127 -5.33 -4.62 -5.24
C GLY A 127 -5.46 -5.96 -4.51
N LEU A 128 -6.46 -6.77 -4.89
CA LEU A 128 -6.66 -8.13 -4.38
C LEU A 128 -5.66 -9.15 -4.93
N ASN A 129 -5.13 -8.95 -6.15
CA ASN A 129 -4.14 -9.85 -6.73
C ASN A 129 -2.73 -9.66 -6.15
N TYR A 130 -2.32 -8.41 -5.92
CA TYR A 130 -0.99 -8.11 -5.39
C TYR A 130 -1.04 -6.93 -4.39
N PRO A 131 -0.94 -7.21 -3.07
CA PRO A 131 -1.00 -6.16 -2.06
C PRO A 131 0.14 -5.17 -2.27
N GLY A 132 -0.17 -3.88 -2.29
CA GLY A 132 0.81 -2.81 -2.42
C GLY A 132 1.38 -2.57 -3.82
N LEU A 133 1.11 -3.41 -4.83
CA LEU A 133 1.57 -3.15 -6.20
C LEU A 133 0.94 -1.88 -6.82
N PRO A 134 -0.36 -1.58 -6.63
CA PRO A 134 -0.94 -0.30 -7.06
C PRO A 134 -0.24 0.91 -6.42
N ASP A 135 0.26 0.76 -5.21
CA ASP A 135 0.95 1.81 -4.47
C ASP A 135 2.35 2.06 -5.01
N ILE A 136 3.10 0.99 -5.26
CA ILE A 136 4.44 1.07 -5.84
C ILE A 136 4.36 1.72 -7.23
N THR A 137 3.42 1.28 -8.08
CA THR A 137 3.25 1.80 -9.43
C THR A 137 2.78 3.27 -9.45
N SER A 138 2.06 3.72 -8.42
CA SER A 138 1.69 5.12 -8.24
C SER A 138 2.74 5.97 -7.49
N GLY A 139 3.93 5.43 -7.23
CA GLY A 139 5.05 6.16 -6.62
C GLY A 139 4.91 6.36 -5.10
N HIS A 140 4.21 5.45 -4.43
CA HIS A 140 4.07 5.34 -2.97
C HIS A 140 4.83 4.11 -2.46
N GLN A 141 6.11 4.02 -2.81
CA GLN A 141 6.94 2.82 -2.64
C GLN A 141 6.96 2.28 -1.21
N ALA A 142 7.13 3.14 -0.19
CA ALA A 142 7.21 2.69 1.21
C ALA A 142 5.90 2.05 1.70
N ARG A 143 4.76 2.67 1.39
CA ARG A 143 3.43 2.17 1.78
C ARG A 143 3.09 0.87 1.03
N GLY A 144 3.37 0.84 -0.27
CA GLY A 144 3.21 -0.36 -1.09
C GLY A 144 4.12 -1.51 -0.67
N ALA A 145 5.38 -1.22 -0.31
CA ALA A 145 6.29 -2.23 0.22
C ALA A 145 5.80 -2.79 1.55
N ALA A 146 5.29 -1.96 2.46
CA ALA A 146 4.74 -2.42 3.74
C ALA A 146 3.56 -3.39 3.53
N LEU A 147 2.61 -3.04 2.66
CA LEU A 147 1.48 -3.91 2.31
C LEU A 147 1.93 -5.19 1.61
N GLY A 148 2.86 -5.07 0.64
CA GLY A 148 3.41 -6.20 -0.09
C GLY A 148 4.10 -7.20 0.83
N ILE A 149 5.00 -6.73 1.69
CA ILE A 149 5.69 -7.56 2.69
C ILE A 149 4.68 -8.23 3.61
N ALA A 150 3.75 -7.47 4.20
CA ALA A 150 2.75 -8.01 5.11
C ALA A 150 1.87 -9.09 4.45
N GLY A 151 1.38 -8.83 3.23
CA GLY A 151 0.53 -9.77 2.50
C GLY A 151 1.29 -11.03 2.07
N THR A 152 2.50 -10.88 1.53
CA THR A 152 3.35 -12.03 1.15
C THR A 152 3.75 -12.85 2.36
N SER A 153 4.18 -12.22 3.47
CA SER A 153 4.51 -12.92 4.71
C SER A 153 3.32 -13.70 5.27
N ALA A 154 2.11 -13.13 5.21
CA ALA A 154 0.90 -13.82 5.64
C ALA A 154 0.65 -15.11 4.84
N LEU A 155 0.78 -15.05 3.51
CA LEU A 155 0.60 -16.22 2.64
C LEU A 155 1.69 -17.27 2.88
N VAL A 156 2.95 -16.86 3.06
CA VAL A 156 4.05 -17.78 3.40
C VAL A 156 3.77 -18.49 4.73
N MET A 157 3.36 -17.75 5.75
CA MET A 157 3.06 -18.30 7.07
C MET A 157 1.84 -19.22 7.05
N ALA A 158 0.80 -18.90 6.27
CA ALA A 158 -0.32 -19.79 6.00
C ALA A 158 0.14 -21.09 5.31
N GLY A 159 1.06 -21.00 4.33
CA GLY A 159 1.66 -22.17 3.69
C GLY A 159 2.43 -23.06 4.67
N VAL A 160 3.34 -22.48 5.45
CA VAL A 160 4.16 -23.21 6.45
C VAL A 160 3.27 -23.90 7.50
N SER A 161 2.25 -23.20 8.00
CA SER A 161 1.30 -23.77 8.95
C SER A 161 0.42 -24.86 8.31
N HIS A 162 0.08 -24.76 7.02
CA HIS A 162 -0.62 -25.83 6.31
C HIS A 162 0.21 -27.12 6.22
N PHE A 163 1.51 -27.02 5.91
CA PHE A 163 2.39 -28.20 5.89
C PHE A 163 2.54 -28.81 7.29
N THR A 164 2.66 -27.96 8.31
CA THR A 164 2.70 -28.42 9.72
C THR A 164 1.42 -29.15 10.10
N TYR A 165 0.26 -28.63 9.69
CA TYR A 165 -1.03 -29.27 9.89
C TYR A 165 -1.07 -30.65 9.23
N ARG A 166 -0.69 -30.76 7.95
CA ARG A 166 -0.69 -32.05 7.25
C ARG A 166 0.20 -33.07 7.94
N ARG A 167 1.43 -32.69 8.32
CA ARG A 167 2.35 -33.59 9.01
C ARG A 167 1.79 -34.11 10.33
N ARG A 168 1.07 -33.27 11.09
CA ARG A 168 0.45 -33.66 12.37
C ARG A 168 -0.77 -34.56 12.21
N LEU A 169 -1.38 -34.64 11.02
CA LEU A 169 -2.47 -35.58 10.76
C LEU A 169 -1.98 -37.03 10.61
N ASP A 170 -0.71 -37.21 10.25
CA ASP A 170 -0.11 -38.55 10.10
C ASP A 170 0.28 -39.15 11.47
N ASP A 171 0.33 -38.32 12.52
CA ASP A 171 0.64 -38.75 13.88
C ASP A 171 -0.58 -39.42 14.55
N VAL A 172 -0.37 -40.54 15.24
CA VAL A 172 -1.44 -41.30 15.90
C VAL A 172 -1.67 -40.79 17.33
N GLY A 173 -2.94 -40.63 17.73
CA GLY A 173 -3.34 -40.35 19.10
C GLY A 173 -4.12 -39.05 19.28
N ARG A 174 -4.77 -38.90 20.45
CA ARG A 174 -5.61 -37.73 20.76
C ARG A 174 -4.81 -36.42 20.84
N LEU A 175 -3.59 -36.46 21.38
CA LEU A 175 -2.69 -35.30 21.45
C LEU A 175 -2.28 -34.82 20.05
N ALA A 176 -2.02 -35.76 19.13
CA ALA A 176 -1.70 -35.44 17.74
C ALA A 176 -2.86 -34.71 17.05
N LEU A 177 -4.09 -35.20 17.24
CA LEU A 177 -5.29 -34.56 16.70
C LEU A 177 -5.51 -33.14 17.24
N ASP A 178 -5.37 -32.92 18.55
CA ASP A 178 -5.47 -31.59 19.16
C ASP A 178 -4.43 -30.63 18.55
N ARG A 179 -3.17 -31.10 18.43
CA ARG A 179 -2.08 -30.33 17.80
C ARG A 179 -2.31 -30.08 16.30
N ALA A 180 -2.93 -31.00 15.57
CA ALA A 180 -3.31 -30.76 14.19
C ALA A 180 -4.37 -29.65 14.10
N GLN A 181 -5.38 -29.68 14.97
CA GLN A 181 -6.40 -28.63 15.02
C GLN A 181 -5.80 -27.24 15.34
N GLU A 182 -4.83 -27.16 16.24
CA GLU A 182 -4.08 -25.91 16.48
C GLU A 182 -3.39 -25.39 15.23
N ALA A 183 -2.64 -26.25 14.53
CA ALA A 183 -1.93 -25.86 13.31
C ALA A 183 -2.89 -25.38 12.21
N ARG A 184 -4.08 -25.99 12.12
CA ARG A 184 -5.16 -25.52 11.26
C ARG A 184 -5.67 -24.14 11.66
N ARG A 185 -5.94 -23.89 12.95
CA ARG A 185 -6.37 -22.57 13.43
C ARG A 185 -5.32 -21.50 13.16
N PHE A 186 -4.03 -21.81 13.35
CA PHE A 186 -2.94 -20.87 13.06
C PHE A 186 -2.85 -20.53 11.57
N ARG A 187 -3.00 -21.53 10.70
CA ARG A 187 -3.14 -21.30 9.25
C ARG A 187 -4.30 -20.38 8.95
N ASP A 188 -5.47 -20.69 9.48
CA ASP A 188 -6.70 -19.94 9.21
C ASP A 188 -6.55 -18.49 9.70
N ALA A 189 -5.89 -18.25 10.84
CA ALA A 189 -5.58 -16.92 11.34
C ALA A 189 -4.65 -16.13 10.39
N TRP A 190 -3.61 -16.75 9.84
CA TRP A 190 -2.76 -16.11 8.83
C TRP A 190 -3.48 -15.83 7.52
N VAL A 191 -4.40 -16.71 7.10
CA VAL A 191 -5.26 -16.47 5.93
C VAL A 191 -6.17 -15.27 6.16
N VAL A 192 -6.79 -15.17 7.34
CA VAL A 192 -7.64 -14.02 7.71
C VAL A 192 -6.83 -12.73 7.74
N TYR A 193 -5.65 -12.75 8.35
CA TYR A 193 -4.75 -11.58 8.36
C TYR A 193 -4.33 -11.18 6.93
N GLY A 194 -3.93 -12.15 6.09
CA GLY A 194 -3.59 -11.88 4.70
C GLY A 194 -4.76 -11.27 3.90
N ALA A 195 -5.97 -11.80 4.08
CA ALA A 195 -7.19 -11.25 3.49
C ALA A 195 -7.49 -9.82 3.98
N ALA A 196 -7.24 -9.52 5.25
CA ALA A 196 -7.36 -8.17 5.81
C ALA A 196 -6.34 -7.21 5.18
N VAL A 197 -5.08 -7.63 4.99
CA VAL A 197 -4.05 -6.81 4.33
C VAL A 197 -4.41 -6.54 2.85
N LEU A 198 -4.89 -7.55 2.13
CA LEU A 198 -5.36 -7.39 0.75
C LEU A 198 -6.54 -6.41 0.67
N SER A 199 -7.51 -6.55 1.57
CA SER A 199 -8.67 -5.67 1.65
C SER A 199 -8.24 -4.23 1.99
N ALA A 200 -7.32 -4.07 2.95
CA ALA A 200 -6.73 -2.78 3.28
C ALA A 200 -5.99 -2.16 2.09
N SER A 201 -5.26 -2.94 1.31
CA SER A 201 -4.58 -2.46 0.09
C SER A 201 -5.58 -2.00 -0.98
N ALA A 202 -6.65 -2.76 -1.22
CA ALA A 202 -7.70 -2.39 -2.16
C ALA A 202 -8.45 -1.13 -1.70
N PHE A 203 -8.73 -1.05 -0.41
CA PHE A 203 -9.39 0.10 0.21
C PHE A 203 -8.51 1.35 0.20
N ASP A 204 -7.22 1.24 0.54
CA ASP A 204 -6.25 2.35 0.45
C ASP A 204 -6.27 2.97 -0.93
N TYR A 205 -6.27 2.10 -1.95
CA TYR A 205 -6.30 2.52 -3.33
C TYR A 205 -7.62 3.19 -3.74
N TRP A 206 -8.76 2.74 -3.17
CA TRP A 206 -10.07 3.34 -3.40
C TRP A 206 -10.17 4.75 -2.81
N ILE A 207 -9.68 4.96 -1.58
CA ILE A 207 -9.80 6.24 -0.88
C ILE A 207 -8.79 7.31 -1.34
N ARG A 208 -7.88 6.96 -2.25
CA ARG A 208 -6.89 7.88 -2.80
C ARG A 208 -7.51 9.01 -3.60
N SER A 209 -6.91 10.17 -3.42
CA SER A 209 -7.13 11.34 -4.25
C SER A 209 -6.76 11.06 -5.70
N ARG A 210 -7.65 11.43 -6.64
CA ARG A 210 -7.42 11.30 -8.08
C ARG A 210 -7.73 12.60 -8.80
N ILE A 211 -7.00 12.82 -9.88
CA ILE A 211 -7.26 13.89 -10.83
C ILE A 211 -8.48 13.48 -11.64
N ASP A 212 -9.44 14.39 -11.79
CA ASP A 212 -10.55 14.20 -12.70
C ASP A 212 -10.46 15.17 -13.88
N LEU A 213 -11.06 14.78 -15.00
CA LEU A 213 -11.14 15.64 -16.18
C LEU A 213 -12.43 16.44 -16.12
N ARG A 214 -12.33 17.76 -15.97
CA ARG A 214 -13.52 18.62 -15.94
C ARG A 214 -13.90 19.15 -17.31
N GLU A 215 -12.90 19.53 -18.11
CA GLU A 215 -13.11 20.10 -19.44
C GLU A 215 -11.92 19.76 -20.34
N THR A 216 -12.20 19.31 -21.57
CA THR A 216 -11.18 19.13 -22.61
C THR A 216 -11.61 19.82 -23.89
N THR A 217 -10.77 20.71 -24.38
CA THR A 217 -10.92 21.42 -25.65
C THR A 217 -9.58 21.38 -26.39
N PRO A 218 -9.52 21.74 -27.68
CA PRO A 218 -8.27 21.71 -28.44
C PRO A 218 -7.17 22.63 -27.88
N THR A 219 -7.53 23.68 -27.12
CA THR A 219 -6.60 24.68 -26.57
C THR A 219 -6.60 24.74 -25.05
N ARG A 220 -7.46 23.98 -24.37
CA ARG A 220 -7.58 24.03 -22.92
C ARG A 220 -7.92 22.67 -22.33
N LEU A 221 -7.18 22.28 -21.29
CA LEU A 221 -7.43 21.11 -20.48
C LEU A 221 -7.59 21.52 -19.00
N THR A 222 -8.81 21.39 -18.47
CA THR A 222 -9.12 21.73 -17.07
C THR A 222 -9.20 20.46 -16.22
N LEU A 223 -8.32 20.37 -15.22
CA LEU A 223 -8.20 19.24 -14.31
C LEU A 223 -8.82 19.57 -12.94
N ASP A 224 -9.72 18.72 -12.44
CA ASP A 224 -10.22 18.82 -11.08
C ASP A 224 -9.23 18.10 -10.13
N VAL A 225 -8.68 18.88 -9.20
CA VAL A 225 -7.64 18.46 -8.27
C VAL A 225 -8.19 18.50 -6.85
N PRO A 226 -8.12 17.38 -6.11
CA PRO A 226 -8.65 17.32 -4.76
C PRO A 226 -7.84 18.20 -3.80
N THR A 227 -8.55 19.01 -3.02
CA THR A 227 -7.97 19.82 -1.96
C THR A 227 -7.80 19.03 -0.67
N VAL A 228 -6.75 19.32 0.08
CA VAL A 228 -6.56 18.74 1.41
C VAL A 228 -7.47 19.47 2.38
N THR A 229 -8.32 18.72 3.06
CA THR A 229 -9.12 19.20 4.20
C THR A 229 -8.82 18.35 5.42
N ARG A 230 -8.90 18.94 6.62
CA ARG A 230 -8.72 18.20 7.88
C ARG A 230 -9.75 17.08 8.02
N GLY A 231 -11.03 17.37 7.74
CA GLY A 231 -12.08 16.36 7.76
C GLY A 231 -11.81 15.21 6.79
N GLY A 232 -11.33 15.51 5.58
CA GLY A 232 -10.93 14.50 4.61
C GLY A 232 -9.74 13.65 5.05
N ALA A 233 -8.80 14.20 5.81
CA ALA A 233 -7.70 13.44 6.39
C ALA A 233 -8.18 12.51 7.52
N VAL A 234 -8.97 13.04 8.46
CA VAL A 234 -9.51 12.28 9.59
C VAL A 234 -10.38 11.12 9.11
N TRP A 235 -11.29 11.36 8.16
CA TRP A 235 -12.13 10.31 7.57
C TRP A 235 -11.28 9.18 6.98
N ARG A 236 -10.17 9.50 6.29
CA ARG A 236 -9.30 8.47 5.69
C ARG A 236 -8.57 7.66 6.76
N SER A 237 -8.02 8.33 7.77
CA SER A 237 -7.33 7.67 8.88
C SER A 237 -8.25 6.84 9.78
N LEU A 238 -9.56 7.13 9.81
CA LEU A 238 -10.54 6.31 10.53
C LEU A 238 -10.56 4.87 10.02
N PHE A 239 -10.47 4.68 8.71
CA PHE A 239 -10.52 3.36 8.08
C PHE A 239 -9.15 2.71 7.96
N LEU A 240 -8.10 3.50 7.73
CA LEU A 240 -6.77 2.96 7.49
C LEU A 240 -5.68 3.84 8.10
N PRO A 241 -4.88 3.32 9.05
CA PRO A 241 -3.77 4.05 9.64
C PRO A 241 -2.85 4.71 8.61
N GLY A 242 -2.54 5.97 8.85
CA GLY A 242 -1.69 6.77 7.98
C GLY A 242 -2.34 7.30 6.69
N ALA A 243 -3.55 6.89 6.33
CA ALA A 243 -4.16 7.30 5.06
C ALA A 243 -4.48 8.82 5.00
N GLY A 244 -4.88 9.41 6.13
CA GLY A 244 -5.06 10.85 6.24
C GLY A 244 -3.75 11.62 6.08
N GLN A 245 -2.68 11.14 6.70
CA GLN A 245 -1.34 11.70 6.59
C GLN A 245 -0.86 11.69 5.13
N GLU A 246 -1.09 10.60 4.40
CA GLU A 246 -0.76 10.52 2.97
C GLU A 246 -1.56 11.54 2.16
N PHE A 247 -2.86 11.66 2.44
CA PHE A 247 -3.74 12.63 1.80
C PHE A 247 -3.26 14.07 1.99
N ALA A 248 -2.71 14.39 3.18
CA ALA A 248 -2.07 15.66 3.52
C ALA A 248 -0.58 15.74 3.13
N ASN A 249 -0.09 14.84 2.29
CA ASN A 249 1.28 14.79 1.75
C ASN A 249 2.40 14.47 2.77
N HIS A 250 2.06 13.93 3.94
CA HIS A 250 3.01 13.47 4.98
C HIS A 250 3.36 11.99 4.79
N ARG A 251 3.98 11.65 3.65
CA ARG A 251 4.18 10.25 3.21
C ARG A 251 4.95 9.36 4.17
N THR A 252 6.01 9.90 4.78
CA THR A 252 6.84 9.15 5.73
C THR A 252 6.05 8.80 6.99
N ARG A 253 5.29 9.76 7.52
CA ARG A 253 4.38 9.53 8.66
C ARG A 253 3.28 8.53 8.31
N ALA A 254 2.70 8.65 7.12
CA ALA A 254 1.69 7.72 6.62
C ALA A 254 2.20 6.28 6.54
N ALA A 255 3.41 6.08 6.01
CA ALA A 255 4.04 4.76 5.93
C ALA A 255 4.38 4.20 7.31
N ALA A 256 4.85 5.04 8.24
CA ALA A 256 5.15 4.62 9.61
C ALA A 256 3.90 4.11 10.34
N TRP A 257 2.79 4.86 10.29
CA TRP A 257 1.53 4.45 10.91
C TRP A 257 1.00 3.14 10.35
N LEU A 258 1.02 2.98 9.03
CA LEU A 258 0.59 1.72 8.40
C LEU A 258 1.51 0.56 8.78
N GLY A 259 2.83 0.76 8.73
CA GLY A 259 3.80 -0.27 9.07
C GLY A 259 3.61 -0.78 10.50
N VAL A 260 3.43 0.12 11.46
CA VAL A 260 3.18 -0.24 12.87
C VAL A 260 1.84 -0.97 13.05
N ALA A 261 0.78 -0.54 12.34
CA ALA A 261 -0.50 -1.24 12.35
C ALA A 261 -0.39 -2.69 11.80
N LEU A 262 0.34 -2.88 10.70
CA LEU A 262 0.58 -4.20 10.11
C LEU A 262 1.40 -5.09 11.06
N VAL A 263 2.47 -4.56 11.65
CA VAL A 263 3.31 -5.32 12.60
C VAL A 263 2.52 -5.76 13.83
N THR A 264 1.72 -4.86 14.42
CA THR A 264 0.90 -5.22 15.58
C THR A 264 -0.20 -6.22 15.23
N GLY A 265 -0.83 -6.09 14.06
CA GLY A 265 -1.78 -7.08 13.54
C GLY A 265 -1.17 -8.47 13.38
N ALA A 266 0.04 -8.57 12.84
CA ALA A 266 0.77 -9.85 12.78
C ALA A 266 1.12 -10.38 14.18
N GLY A 267 1.48 -9.47 15.11
CA GLY A 267 1.72 -9.81 16.52
C GLY A 267 0.51 -10.46 17.20
N ILE A 268 -0.71 -9.99 16.92
CA ILE A 268 -1.95 -10.61 17.43
C ILE A 268 -2.07 -12.06 16.96
N VAL A 269 -1.81 -12.35 15.68
CA VAL A 269 -1.90 -13.72 15.12
C VAL A 269 -0.91 -14.66 15.81
N VAL A 270 0.33 -14.20 16.03
CA VAL A 270 1.37 -14.98 16.72
C VAL A 270 1.01 -15.20 18.18
N ALA A 271 0.55 -14.17 18.89
CA ALA A 271 0.17 -14.25 20.29
C ALA A 271 -1.05 -15.16 20.50
N ASP A 272 -2.07 -15.08 19.63
CA ASP A 272 -3.24 -15.95 19.71
C ASP A 272 -2.85 -17.43 19.53
N ASN A 273 -1.99 -17.74 18.56
CA ASN A 273 -1.47 -19.10 18.43
C ASN A 273 -0.72 -19.58 19.68
N LYS A 274 0.05 -18.71 20.33
CA LYS A 274 0.74 -19.07 21.57
C LYS A 274 -0.25 -19.36 22.71
N VAL A 275 -1.32 -18.58 22.84
CA VAL A 275 -2.41 -18.82 23.80
C VAL A 275 -3.05 -20.18 23.55
N GLN A 276 -3.34 -20.54 22.29
CA GLN A 276 -3.93 -21.84 21.96
C GLN A 276 -3.01 -23.00 22.33
N GLN A 277 -1.71 -22.89 22.03
CA GLN A 277 -0.71 -23.90 22.40
C GLN A 277 -0.64 -24.10 23.92
N ASP A 278 -0.53 -23.02 24.70
CA ASP A 278 -0.46 -23.11 26.16
C ASP A 278 -1.76 -23.62 26.79
N ALA A 279 -2.91 -23.33 26.17
CA ALA A 279 -4.19 -23.86 26.61
C ALA A 279 -4.26 -25.38 26.44
N THR A 280 -3.73 -25.91 25.33
CA THR A 280 -3.60 -27.35 25.11
C THR A 280 -2.60 -27.96 26.08
N ASP A 281 -1.44 -27.35 26.30
CA ASP A 281 -0.45 -27.86 27.26
C ASP A 281 -1.05 -27.93 28.69
N LEU A 282 -1.81 -26.92 29.11
CA LEU A 282 -2.53 -26.95 30.38
C LEU A 282 -3.59 -28.05 30.43
N LYS A 283 -4.32 -28.28 29.31
CA LYS A 283 -5.29 -29.37 29.22
C LYS A 283 -4.62 -30.73 29.41
N TRP A 284 -3.48 -30.97 28.77
CA TRP A 284 -2.76 -32.24 28.89
C TRP A 284 -2.07 -32.42 30.24
N ALA A 285 -1.47 -31.37 30.79
CA ALA A 285 -0.91 -31.42 32.15
C ALA A 285 -1.97 -31.80 33.20
N LYS A 286 -3.22 -31.32 33.04
CA LYS A 286 -4.34 -31.72 33.92
C LYS A 286 -4.74 -33.19 33.73
N ILE A 287 -4.72 -33.69 32.51
CA ILE A 287 -4.96 -35.11 32.21
C ILE A 287 -3.87 -35.97 32.85
N ASP A 288 -2.60 -35.58 32.71
CA ASP A 288 -1.47 -36.29 33.29
C ASP A 288 -1.54 -36.30 34.83
N LEU A 289 -1.86 -35.16 35.45
CA LEU A 289 -2.11 -35.09 36.89
C LEU A 289 -3.25 -36.02 37.34
N SER A 290 -4.35 -36.10 36.58
CA SER A 290 -5.49 -36.98 36.91
C SER A 290 -5.16 -38.47 36.82
N ASN A 291 -4.14 -38.83 36.03
CA ASN A 291 -3.67 -40.21 35.85
C ASN A 291 -2.40 -40.50 36.66
N ALA A 292 -1.84 -39.52 37.38
CA ALA A 292 -0.57 -39.66 38.08
C ALA A 292 -0.68 -40.57 39.31
N ALA A 293 0.31 -41.45 39.49
CA ALA A 293 0.44 -42.23 40.72
C ALA A 293 0.61 -41.29 41.92
N PRO A 294 0.21 -41.69 43.15
CA PRO A 294 0.31 -40.83 44.34
C PRO A 294 1.70 -40.22 44.56
N SER A 295 2.77 -40.95 44.26
CA SER A 295 4.16 -40.47 44.36
C SER A 295 4.52 -39.39 43.32
N GLN A 296 3.79 -39.29 42.21
CA GLN A 296 4.03 -38.35 41.12
C GLN A 296 3.12 -37.11 41.17
N GLN A 297 2.06 -37.14 41.98
CA GLN A 297 1.06 -36.07 42.03
C GLN A 297 1.67 -34.69 42.32
N ALA A 298 2.63 -34.60 43.24
CA ALA A 298 3.28 -33.33 43.57
C ALA A 298 4.03 -32.73 42.35
N GLN A 299 4.69 -33.58 41.55
CA GLN A 299 5.39 -33.13 40.35
C GLN A 299 4.40 -32.71 39.25
N SER A 300 3.37 -33.53 38.98
CA SER A 300 2.35 -33.19 37.98
C SER A 300 1.57 -31.93 38.35
N GLN A 301 1.39 -31.65 39.65
CA GLN A 301 0.78 -30.41 40.12
C GLN A 301 1.66 -29.20 39.75
N LEU A 302 2.98 -29.30 39.91
CA LEU A 302 3.91 -28.24 39.50
C LEU A 302 3.85 -27.98 37.99
N GLU A 303 3.70 -29.03 37.18
CA GLU A 303 3.55 -28.92 35.72
C GLU A 303 2.25 -28.21 35.34
N VAL A 304 1.12 -28.53 36.00
CA VAL A 304 -0.15 -27.81 35.82
C VAL A 304 -0.03 -26.34 36.19
N ASP A 305 0.63 -26.03 37.32
CA ASP A 305 0.82 -24.65 37.76
C ASP A 305 1.74 -23.87 36.81
N GLN A 306 2.77 -24.52 36.26
CA GLN A 306 3.63 -23.93 35.24
C GLN A 306 2.86 -23.66 33.94
N ALA A 307 2.10 -24.63 33.44
CA ALA A 307 1.28 -24.47 32.24
C ALA A 307 0.24 -23.35 32.40
N ARG A 308 -0.35 -23.23 33.60
CA ARG A 308 -1.28 -22.13 33.92
C ARG A 308 -0.61 -20.76 33.85
N ARG A 309 0.59 -20.62 34.43
CA ARG A 309 1.37 -19.36 34.36
C ARG A 309 1.74 -19.00 32.92
N ASN A 310 2.14 -19.99 32.12
CA ASN A 310 2.45 -19.78 30.70
C ASN A 310 1.21 -19.29 29.93
N LEU A 311 0.05 -19.91 30.15
CA LEU A 311 -1.20 -19.49 29.52
C LEU A 311 -1.59 -18.06 29.89
N GLN A 312 -1.43 -17.67 31.17
CA GLN A 312 -1.68 -16.30 31.62
C GLN A 312 -0.74 -15.31 30.92
N ALA A 313 0.56 -15.59 30.90
CA ALA A 313 1.54 -14.73 30.23
C ALA A 313 1.27 -14.56 28.73
N SER A 314 0.84 -15.63 28.05
CA SER A 314 0.47 -15.58 26.64
C SER A 314 -0.82 -14.80 26.39
N ASP A 315 -1.82 -14.90 27.28
CA ASP A 315 -3.04 -14.10 27.17
C ASP A 315 -2.75 -12.62 27.42
N ASP A 316 -1.89 -12.29 28.38
CA ASP A 316 -1.41 -10.93 28.63
C ASP A 316 -0.68 -10.37 27.40
N LEU A 317 0.18 -11.17 26.76
CA LEU A 317 0.85 -10.79 25.51
C LEU A 317 -0.16 -10.49 24.40
N ARG A 318 -1.16 -11.35 24.21
CA ARG A 318 -2.23 -11.15 23.21
C ARG A 318 -3.01 -9.87 23.48
N ARG A 319 -3.42 -9.65 24.73
CA ARG A 319 -4.12 -8.40 25.15
C ARG A 319 -3.24 -7.17 24.95
N GLY A 320 -1.93 -7.29 25.20
CA GLY A 320 -0.95 -6.24 24.94
C GLY A 320 -0.93 -5.83 23.47
N PHE A 321 -0.86 -6.79 22.54
CA PHE A 321 -0.92 -6.50 21.11
C PHE A 321 -2.25 -5.89 20.67
N VAL A 322 -3.39 -6.42 21.13
CA VAL A 322 -4.72 -5.86 20.81
C VAL A 322 -4.82 -4.41 21.30
N THR A 323 -4.41 -4.15 22.55
CA THR A 323 -4.43 -2.82 23.15
C THR A 323 -3.50 -1.88 22.39
N ALA A 324 -2.30 -2.33 22.03
CA ALA A 324 -1.36 -1.56 21.23
C ALA A 324 -1.93 -1.21 19.86
N THR A 325 -2.53 -2.16 19.12
CA THR A 325 -3.15 -1.89 17.83
C THR A 325 -4.25 -0.83 17.92
N VAL A 326 -5.14 -0.95 18.92
CA VAL A 326 -6.21 0.04 19.13
C VAL A 326 -5.63 1.41 19.49
N ALA A 327 -4.69 1.47 20.43
CA ALA A 327 -4.05 2.72 20.84
C ALA A 327 -3.33 3.39 19.66
N LEU A 328 -2.59 2.63 18.85
CA LEU A 328 -1.88 3.12 17.67
C LEU A 328 -2.84 3.61 16.58
N HIS A 329 -3.99 2.96 16.40
CA HIS A 329 -5.04 3.43 15.49
C HIS A 329 -5.62 4.77 15.95
N VAL A 330 -5.94 4.89 17.24
CA VAL A 330 -6.41 6.15 17.85
C VAL A 330 -5.35 7.25 17.73
N LEU A 331 -4.08 6.95 18.00
CA LEU A 331 -2.99 7.90 17.84
C LEU A 331 -2.79 8.35 16.38
N SER A 332 -2.92 7.44 15.42
CA SER A 332 -2.88 7.78 13.99
C SER A 332 -4.03 8.70 13.59
N LEU A 333 -5.22 8.49 14.17
CA LEU A 333 -6.38 9.36 13.97
C LEU A 333 -6.15 10.75 14.58
N LEU A 334 -5.67 10.82 15.82
CA LEU A 334 -5.34 12.08 16.50
C LEU A 334 -4.26 12.86 15.74
N ASP A 335 -3.21 12.18 15.26
CA ASP A 335 -2.19 12.80 14.41
C ASP A 335 -2.81 13.39 13.14
N ALA A 336 -3.77 12.70 12.50
CA ALA A 336 -4.48 13.24 11.34
C ALA A 336 -5.37 14.46 11.68
N MET A 337 -5.87 14.57 12.92
CA MET A 337 -6.63 15.73 13.38
C MET A 337 -5.75 16.96 13.62
N VAL A 338 -4.56 16.77 14.19
CA VAL A 338 -3.70 17.89 14.61
C VAL A 338 -2.64 18.27 13.59
N MET A 339 -2.32 17.40 12.64
CA MET A 339 -1.25 17.67 11.66
C MET A 339 -1.54 18.91 10.80
N PRO A 340 -0.49 19.62 10.35
CA PRO A 340 -0.64 20.70 9.38
C PRO A 340 -1.20 20.20 8.06
N VAL A 341 -2.30 20.82 7.62
CA VAL A 341 -2.98 20.54 6.34
C VAL A 341 -2.26 21.22 5.17
N THR A 342 -1.52 22.30 5.47
CA THR A 342 -0.63 22.94 4.52
C THR A 342 0.62 22.05 4.40
N PRO A 343 0.88 21.43 3.24
CA PRO A 343 2.12 20.70 3.07
C PRO A 343 3.29 21.65 3.33
N THR A 344 4.27 21.20 4.10
CA THR A 344 5.60 21.83 4.15
C THR A 344 6.04 22.00 2.71
N ALA A 345 6.45 23.21 2.31
CA ALA A 345 6.92 23.49 0.95
C ALA A 345 7.85 22.34 0.54
N ALA A 346 7.50 21.67 -0.58
CA ALA A 346 8.26 20.50 -1.00
C ALA A 346 9.73 20.93 -1.06
N PRO A 347 10.66 20.19 -0.41
CA PRO A 347 12.07 20.50 -0.56
C PRO A 347 12.35 20.55 -2.06
N ALA A 348 13.06 21.59 -2.50
CA ALA A 348 13.34 21.80 -3.92
C ALA A 348 13.79 20.46 -4.52
N SER A 349 13.13 20.04 -5.60
CA SER A 349 13.46 18.78 -6.25
C SER A 349 14.95 18.77 -6.53
N LYS A 350 15.68 17.82 -5.94
CA LYS A 350 17.11 17.64 -6.23
C LYS A 350 17.22 17.23 -7.70
N THR A 351 17.46 18.20 -8.58
CA THR A 351 17.63 17.93 -9.99
C THR A 351 19.10 17.64 -10.23
N SER A 352 19.39 16.38 -10.55
CA SER A 352 20.65 16.00 -11.19
C SER A 352 20.43 16.00 -12.70
N SER A 353 21.08 16.91 -13.43
CA SER A 353 21.14 16.86 -14.90
C SER A 353 22.52 16.47 -15.35
N ILE A 354 22.59 15.52 -16.27
CA ILE A 354 23.81 15.11 -16.95
C ILE A 354 23.77 15.72 -18.35
N ALA A 355 24.65 16.66 -18.64
CA ALA A 355 24.78 17.28 -19.96
C ALA A 355 26.13 16.89 -20.57
N PRO A 356 26.16 16.34 -21.81
CA PRO A 356 27.42 16.13 -22.50
C PRO A 356 28.04 17.49 -22.85
N ILE A 357 29.32 17.65 -22.56
CA ILE A 357 30.11 18.80 -23.01
C ILE A 357 30.83 18.32 -24.28
N LEU A 358 30.35 18.75 -25.44
CA LEU A 358 31.01 18.54 -26.72
C LEU A 358 31.59 19.88 -27.17
N SER A 359 32.91 20.00 -27.12
CA SER A 359 33.66 21.12 -27.68
C SER A 359 34.79 20.60 -28.57
N PRO A 360 35.29 21.39 -29.54
CA PRO A 360 36.38 20.98 -30.42
C PRO A 360 37.67 20.56 -29.70
N SER A 361 37.87 21.04 -28.46
CA SER A 361 39.08 20.80 -27.66
C SER A 361 38.86 19.91 -26.43
N ALA A 362 37.61 19.55 -26.10
CA ALA A 362 37.30 18.70 -24.94
C ALA A 362 35.95 17.99 -25.09
N ALA A 363 35.96 16.70 -24.78
CA ALA A 363 34.77 15.89 -24.55
C ALA A 363 34.67 15.59 -23.04
N GLY A 364 33.50 15.86 -22.46
CA GLY A 364 33.28 15.64 -21.03
C GLY A 364 31.81 15.48 -20.67
N ILE A 365 31.55 15.24 -19.38
CA ILE A 365 30.21 15.12 -18.83
C ILE A 365 30.05 16.17 -17.72
N ALA A 366 29.12 17.09 -17.89
CA ALA A 366 28.72 18.02 -16.84
C ALA A 366 27.62 17.35 -15.99
N VAL A 367 27.89 17.12 -14.71
CA VAL A 367 26.88 16.71 -13.74
C VAL A 367 26.51 17.94 -12.93
N SER A 368 25.30 18.48 -13.15
CA SER A 368 24.77 19.54 -12.32
C SER A 368 23.83 18.93 -11.29
N VAL A 369 24.15 19.09 -10.01
CA VAL A 369 23.29 18.67 -8.89
C VAL A 369 22.81 19.94 -8.20
N ARG A 370 21.51 20.25 -8.32
CA ARG A 370 20.88 21.34 -7.57
C ARG A 370 20.32 20.77 -6.27
N PHE A 371 20.74 21.33 -5.14
CA PHE A 371 20.27 20.95 -3.80
C PHE A 371 19.16 21.86 -3.30
#